data_AF-A0A4R7F8J6-F1
#
_entry.id   AF-A0A4R7F8J6-F1
#
_cell.length_a   1.000
_cell.length_b   1.000
_cell.length_c   1.000
_cell.angle_alpha   90.00
_cell.angle_beta   90.00
_cell.angle_gamma   90.00
#
_symmetry.space_group_name_H-M   'P 1'
#
loop_
_entity.id
_entity.type
_entity.pdbx_description
1 polymer ?
#
loop_
_entity_poly.entity_id
_entity_poly.type
_entity_poly.pdbx_seq_one_letter_code
_entity_poly.pdbx_strand_id
1 'polypeptide(L)' 'MKTVAKMDVRESNLEKEYSDFLLKLDEAINANQKVIYLEELSYKLHLRLIDENYTIRKIIKTTSKFWFIKKRRKFYCVLL' A
#
# COMPACT_ATOMS: atom_id res chain seq x y z
N MET A 1 0.58 14.85 38.31
CA MET A 1 0.40 14.97 36.84
C MET A 1 1.03 13.75 36.19
N LYS A 2 0.25 12.88 35.54
CA LYS A 2 0.81 11.76 34.76
C LYS A 2 1.24 12.30 33.41
N THR A 3 2.54 12.25 33.12
CA THR A 3 3.10 12.60 31.83
C THR A 3 2.67 11.52 30.83
N VAL A 4 1.56 11.77 30.14
CA VAL A 4 1.13 10.92 29.02
C VAL A 4 2.19 11.12 27.93
N ALA A 5 3.01 10.10 27.71
CA ALA A 5 3.97 10.09 26.62
C ALA A 5 3.20 10.44 25.34
N LYS A 6 3.61 11.52 24.67
CA LYS A 6 3.07 11.86 23.35
C LYS A 6 3.48 10.71 22.43
N MET A 7 2.60 9.71 22.27
CA MET A 7 2.72 8.75 21.19
C MET A 7 2.83 9.57 19.91
N ASP A 8 3.97 9.42 19.26
CA ASP A 8 4.33 10.17 18.09
C ASP A 8 3.26 9.87 17.04
N VAL A 9 2.44 10.86 16.69
CA VAL A 9 1.26 10.70 15.80
C VAL A 9 1.64 10.01 14.47
N ARG A 10 2.92 10.07 14.12
CA ARG A 10 3.53 9.46 12.94
C ARG A 10 3.72 7.93 13.01
N GLU A 11 3.88 7.35 14.20
CA GLU A 11 3.99 5.90 14.36
C GLU A 11 2.62 5.23 14.30
N SER A 12 1.61 5.85 14.93
CA SER A 12 0.23 5.34 14.87
C SER A 12 -0.32 5.29 13.43
N ASN A 13 0.10 6.21 12.56
CA ASN A 13 -0.28 6.18 11.15
C ASN A 13 0.36 5.01 10.39
N LEU A 14 1.60 4.62 10.70
CA LEU A 14 2.26 3.50 10.02
C LEU A 14 1.60 2.16 10.37
N GLU A 15 1.29 1.95 11.64
CA GLU A 15 0.60 0.71 12.05
C GLU A 15 -0.76 0.58 11.38
N LYS A 16 -1.51 1.68 11.27
CA LYS A 16 -2.77 1.72 10.52
C LYS A 16 -2.59 1.46 9.03
N GLU A 17 -1.63 2.11 8.39
CA GLU A 17 -1.33 1.88 6.96
C GLU A 17 -0.95 0.42 6.70
N TYR A 18 -0.20 -0.19 7.61
CA TYR A 18 0.20 -1.59 7.51
C TYR A 18 -0.96 -2.54 7.78
N SER A 19 -1.81 -2.27 8.77
CA SER A 19 -3.03 -3.07 8.99
C SER A 19 -3.98 -3.02 7.80
N ASP A 20 -4.16 -1.83 7.20
CA ASP A 20 -4.98 -1.67 6.00
C ASP A 20 -4.39 -2.43 4.80
N PHE A 21 -3.06 -2.49 4.69
CA PHE A 21 -2.38 -3.31 3.71
C PHE A 21 -2.63 -4.81 3.95
N LEU A 22 -2.54 -5.29 5.19
CA LEU A 22 -2.81 -6.69 5.52
C LEU A 22 -4.24 -7.11 5.20
N LEU A 23 -5.23 -6.23 5.43
CA LEU A 23 -6.61 -6.49 5.03
C LEU A 23 -6.74 -6.66 3.51
N LYS A 24 -6.12 -5.77 2.73
CA LYS A 24 -6.09 -5.89 1.26
C LYS A 24 -5.35 -7.13 0.79
N LEU A 25 -4.33 -7.56 1.53
CA LEU A 25 -3.58 -8.78 1.26
C LEU A 25 -4.46 -10.01 1.48
N ASP A 26 -5.21 -10.06 2.57
CA ASP A 26 -6.14 -11.14 2.85
C ASP A 26 -7.27 -11.19 1.80
N GLU A 27 -7.84 -10.04 1.44
CA GLU A 27 -8.82 -9.94 0.34
C GLU A 27 -8.25 -10.45 -0.99
N ALA A 28 -6.99 -10.11 -1.32
CA ALA A 28 -6.33 -10.53 -2.54
C ALA A 28 -6.08 -12.05 -2.55
N ILE A 29 -5.65 -12.63 -1.43
CA ILE A 29 -5.48 -14.08 -1.26
C ILE A 29 -6.82 -14.80 -1.43
N ASN A 30 -7.88 -14.31 -0.77
CA ASN A 30 -9.23 -14.84 -0.88
C ASN A 30 -9.78 -14.74 -2.32
N ALA A 31 -9.40 -13.69 -3.05
CA ALA A 31 -9.71 -13.50 -4.47
C ALA A 31 -8.75 -14.25 -5.42
N ASN A 32 -7.81 -15.04 -4.89
CA ASN A 32 -6.80 -15.81 -5.63
C ASN A 32 -5.92 -14.93 -6.55
N GLN A 33 -5.71 -13.67 -6.16
CA GLN A 33 -4.89 -12.70 -6.86
C GLN A 33 -3.42 -12.86 -6.47
N LYS A 34 -2.52 -12.87 -7.47
CA LYS A 34 -1.07 -12.99 -7.24
C LYS A 34 -0.36 -11.64 -7.04
N VAL A 35 -1.09 -10.54 -7.26
CA VAL A 35 -0.52 -9.18 -7.27
C VAL A 35 -1.51 -8.20 -6.69
N ILE A 36 -1.07 -7.43 -5.70
CA ILE A 36 -1.83 -6.34 -5.10
C ILE A 36 -1.41 -5.03 -5.76
N TYR A 37 -2.38 -4.25 -6.24
CA TYR A 37 -2.14 -2.93 -6.83
C TYR A 37 -2.48 -1.83 -5.82
N LEU A 38 -1.49 -0.99 -5.52
CA LEU A 38 -1.62 0.16 -4.63
C LEU A 38 -1.40 1.45 -5.42
N GLU A 39 -2.33 2.41 -5.31
CA GLU A 39 -2.15 3.74 -5.93
C GLU A 39 -1.08 4.56 -5.21
N GLU A 40 -1.06 4.45 -3.89
CA GLU A 40 -0.14 5.16 -3.00
C GLU A 40 0.55 4.16 -2.07
N LEU A 41 1.84 4.39 -1.84
CA LEU A 41 2.64 3.60 -0.92
C LEU A 41 3.57 4.56 -0.18
N SER A 42 3.36 4.68 1.12
CA SER A 42 4.20 5.49 2.01
C SER A 42 5.64 4.94 2.02
N TYR A 43 6.62 5.83 2.13
CA TYR A 43 8.03 5.44 2.14
C TYR A 43 8.34 4.46 3.27
N LYS A 44 7.80 4.70 4.47
CA LYS A 44 8.02 3.81 5.62
C LYS A 44 7.35 2.45 5.44
N LEU A 45 6.14 2.42 4.87
CA LEU A 45 5.45 1.18 4.53
C LEU A 45 6.23 0.39 3.46
N HIS A 46 6.76 1.08 2.45
CA HIS A 46 7.61 0.47 1.43
C HIS A 46 8.87 -0.18 2.02
N LEU A 47 9.55 0.50 2.97
CA LEU A 47 10.70 -0.08 3.67
C LEU A 47 10.30 -1.33 4.46
N ARG A 48 9.22 -1.27 5.24
CA ARG A 48 8.73 -2.40 6.02
C ARG A 48 8.38 -3.61 5.15
N LEU A 49 7.74 -3.38 4.01
CA LEU A 49 7.42 -4.44 3.06
C LEU A 49 8.69 -5.08 2.45
N ILE A 50 9.75 -4.30 2.22
CA ILE A 50 11.05 -4.82 1.79
C ILE A 50 11.67 -5.69 2.90
N ASP A 51 11.63 -5.23 4.15
CA ASP A 51 12.15 -5.98 5.29
C ASP A 51 11.44 -7.33 5.48
N GLU A 52 10.15 -7.38 5.14
CA GLU A 52 9.31 -8.59 5.15
C GLU A 52 9.44 -9.44 3.85
N ASN A 53 10.41 -9.13 2.98
CA ASN A 53 10.71 -9.82 1.72
C ASN A 53 9.60 -9.76 0.64
N TYR A 54 8.71 -8.77 0.68
CA TYR A 54 7.77 -8.57 -0.40
C TYR A 54 8.44 -7.97 -1.65
N THR A 55 8.06 -8.46 -2.82
CA THR A 55 8.57 -7.92 -4.09
C THR A 55 7.68 -6.79 -4.57
N ILE A 56 8.20 -5.55 -4.56
CA ILE A 56 7.48 -4.35 -4.98
C ILE A 56 7.95 -3.90 -6.36
N ARG A 57 7.01 -3.72 -7.29
CA ARG A 57 7.28 -3.20 -8.64
C ARG A 57 6.44 -1.98 -8.93
N LYS A 58 7.03 -0.97 -9.58
CA LYS A 58 6.29 0.21 -10.01
C LYS A 58 5.80 0.03 -11.45
N ILE A 59 4.50 0.19 -11.66
CA ILE A 59 3.87 0.06 -12.98
C ILE A 59 3.09 1.34 -13.30
N ILE A 60 3.13 1.78 -14.55
CA ILE A 60 2.30 2.88 -15.05
C ILE A 60 1.16 2.23 -15.84
N LYS A 61 -0.07 2.31 -15.33
CA LYS A 61 -1.25 1.84 -16.06
C LYS A 61 -2.02 3.02 -16.62
N THR A 62 -2.46 2.90 -17.86
CA THR A 62 -3.44 3.80 -18.45
C THR A 62 -4.83 3.37 -18.00
N THR A 63 -5.42 4.11 -17.07
CA THR A 63 -6.82 3.93 -16.69
C THR A 63 -7.68 4.75 -17.63
N SER A 64 -8.48 4.09 -18.46
CA SER A 64 -9.47 4.75 -19.32
C SER A 64 -10.77 4.89 -18.52
N LYS A 65 -11.15 6.11 -18.14
CA LYS A 65 -12.47 6.37 -17.53
C LYS A 65 -13.55 6.67 -18.57
N PHE A 66 -13.15 7.18 -19.75
CA PHE A 66 -14.03 7.44 -20.89
C PHE A 66 -13.24 7.27 -22.19
N TRP A 67 -13.92 7.10 -23.32
CA TRP A 67 -13.32 6.84 -24.65
C TRP A 67 -12.33 7.94 -25.10
N PHE A 68 -12.41 9.15 -24.54
CA PHE A 68 -11.61 10.31 -24.94
C PHE A 68 -10.60 10.81 -23.89
N ILE A 69 -10.60 10.29 -22.66
CA ILE A 69 -9.68 10.75 -21.60
C ILE A 69 -8.91 9.55 -21.05
N LYS A 70 -7.72 9.31 -21.63
CA LYS A 70 -6.75 8.35 -21.12
C LYS A 70 -5.88 9.04 -20.07
N LYS A 71 -5.99 8.63 -18.80
CA LYS A 71 -5.11 9.12 -17.72
C LYS A 71 -4.10 8.04 -17.35
N ARG A 72 -2.81 8.38 -17.38
CA ARG A 72 -1.75 7.52 -16.83
C ARG A 72 -1.76 7.66 -15.31
N ARG A 73 -1.88 6.54 -14.60
CA ARG A 73 -1.74 6.47 -13.14
C ARG A 73 -0.55 5.57 -12.80
N LYS A 74 0.22 5.98 -11.80
CA LYS A 74 1.31 5.19 -11.24
C LYS A 74 0.70 4.25 -10.20
N PHE A 75 1.14 3.00 -10.22
CA PHE A 75 0.75 1.99 -9.24
C PHE A 75 2.00 1.30 -8.72
N TYR A 76 1.97 0.92 -7.45
CA TYR A 76 2.90 -0.01 -6.85
C TYR A 76 2.24 -1.39 -6.81
N CYS A 77 2.97 -2.39 -7.24
CA CYS A 77 2.51 -3.77 -7.35
C CYS A 77 3.30 -4.58 -6.33
N VAL A 78 2.61 -5.13 -5.34
CA VAL A 78 3.21 -6.05 -4.39
C VAL A 78 2.88 -7.46 -4.85
N LEU A 79 3.91 -8.22 -5.20
CA LEU A 79 3.80 -9.65 -5.51
C LEU A 79 3.70 -10.42 -4.20
N LEU A 80 2.71 -11.32 -4.14
CA LEU A 80 2.50 -12.26 -3.05
C LEU A 80 3.33 -13.53 -3.25
#